data_AF-A0A7K2MU44-F1
#
_entry.id   AF-A0A7K2MU44-F1
#
_cell.length_a   1.000
_cell.length_b   1.000
_cell.length_c   1.000
_cell.angle_alpha   90.00
_cell.angle_beta   90.00
_cell.angle_gamma   90.00
#
_symmetry.space_group_name_H-M   'P 1'
#
loop_
_entity.id
_entity.type
_entity.pdbx_description
1 polymer ?
#
loop_
_entity_poly.entity_id
_entity_poly.type
_entity_poly.pdbx_seq_one_letter_code
_entity_poly.pdbx_strand_id
1 'polypeptide(L)'
;SRLAGAVRHAVRLAGAHDDFDTVVDELHAVHSPAHHWVHAVPNTALIAAALTHADGDFTGSVSRVVSGGWDTDSNGATVGGVAGLLAGSPAALPEHWTAPLKNRLATSVGDFDGTGFDTLAHLTHREATRPCPSPT
;
A
#
# COMPACT_ATOMS: atom_id res chain seq x y z
N SER A 1 16.05 12.85 7.44
CA SER A 1 15.11 11.93 8.11
C SER A 1 15.52 10.49 7.81
N ARG A 2 15.46 9.57 8.79
CA ARG A 2 15.75 8.13 8.60
C ARG A 2 14.81 7.49 7.58
N LEU A 3 13.52 7.83 7.64
CA LEU A 3 12.50 7.32 6.71
C LEU A 3 12.81 7.67 5.26
N ALA A 4 13.12 8.95 4.99
CA ALA A 4 13.47 9.40 3.64
C ALA A 4 14.74 8.71 3.09
N GLY A 5 15.69 8.38 3.97
CA GLY A 5 16.87 7.61 3.60
C GLY A 5 16.52 6.18 3.18
N ALA A 6 15.67 5.50 3.96
CA ALA A 6 15.20 4.14 3.68
C ALA A 6 14.39 4.07 2.37
N VAL A 7 13.47 5.01 2.14
CA VAL A 7 12.72 5.10 0.88
C VAL A 7 13.65 5.28 -0.32
N ARG A 8 14.57 6.24 -0.27
CA ARG A 8 15.52 6.46 -1.37
C ARG A 8 16.42 5.24 -1.61
N HIS A 9 16.80 4.54 -0.55
CA HIS A 9 17.57 3.31 -0.66
C HIS A 9 16.78 2.22 -1.39
N ALA A 10 15.55 1.97 -0.97
CA ALA A 10 14.66 0.98 -1.56
C ALA A 10 14.38 1.26 -3.05
N VAL A 11 14.09 2.51 -3.41
CA VAL A 11 13.87 2.91 -4.82
C VAL A 11 15.12 2.66 -5.67
N ARG A 12 16.32 2.92 -5.13
CA ARG A 12 17.56 2.63 -5.85
C ARG A 12 17.78 1.12 -6.03
N LEU A 13 17.55 0.32 -5.00
CA LEU A 13 17.67 -1.14 -5.10
C LEU A 13 16.69 -1.69 -6.14
N ALA A 14 15.42 -1.27 -6.08
CA ALA A 14 14.39 -1.69 -7.02
C ALA A 14 14.68 -1.32 -8.48
N GLY A 15 15.41 -0.23 -8.73
CA GLY A 15 15.85 0.14 -10.08
C GLY A 15 17.20 -0.46 -10.51
N ALA A 16 17.94 -1.08 -9.59
CA ALA A 16 19.26 -1.64 -9.86
C ALA A 16 19.25 -3.17 -10.03
N HIS A 17 18.19 -3.84 -9.57
CA HIS A 17 18.04 -5.28 -9.62
C HIS A 17 16.72 -5.64 -10.32
N ASP A 18 16.80 -6.55 -11.30
CA ASP A 18 15.61 -7.09 -11.99
C ASP A 18 14.85 -8.12 -11.14
N ASP A 19 15.56 -8.76 -10.20
CA ASP A 19 15.02 -9.74 -9.29
C ASP A 19 14.60 -9.08 -7.97
N PHE A 20 13.32 -9.25 -7.62
CA PHE A 20 12.77 -8.63 -6.41
C PHE A 20 13.20 -9.34 -5.13
N ASP A 21 13.52 -10.63 -5.19
CA ASP A 21 13.98 -11.39 -4.01
C ASP A 21 15.30 -10.79 -3.50
N THR A 22 16.23 -10.46 -4.41
CA THR A 22 17.46 -9.73 -4.07
C THR A 22 17.18 -8.39 -3.38
N VAL A 23 16.18 -7.63 -3.84
CA VAL A 23 15.80 -6.34 -3.22
C VAL A 23 15.29 -6.56 -1.80
N VAL A 24 14.47 -7.58 -1.58
CA VAL A 24 13.93 -7.94 -0.26
C VAL A 24 15.07 -8.35 0.67
N ASP A 25 15.96 -9.24 0.23
CA ASP A 25 17.09 -9.71 1.03
C ASP A 25 17.98 -8.56 1.52
N GLU A 26 18.30 -7.61 0.64
CA GLU A 26 19.09 -6.42 0.99
C GLU A 26 18.36 -5.51 2.00
N LEU A 27 17.06 -5.29 1.81
CA LEU A 27 16.25 -4.54 2.78
C LEU A 27 16.20 -5.24 4.15
N HIS A 28 16.06 -6.56 4.16
CA HIS A 28 16.05 -7.35 5.38
C HIS A 28 17.40 -7.33 6.10
N ALA A 29 18.50 -7.45 5.37
CA ALA A 29 19.86 -7.38 5.92
C ALA A 29 20.12 -6.05 6.61
N VAL A 30 19.67 -4.94 6.01
CA VAL A 30 19.88 -3.59 6.55
C VAL A 30 18.97 -3.30 7.75
N HIS A 31 17.71 -3.73 7.73
CA HIS A 31 16.71 -3.23 8.68
C HIS A 31 16.32 -4.20 9.80
N SER A 32 16.33 -5.52 9.55
CA SER A 32 15.88 -6.52 10.54
C SER A 32 16.68 -6.53 11.84
N PRO A 33 18.01 -6.30 11.86
CA PRO A 33 18.78 -6.33 13.11
C PRO A 33 18.38 -5.24 14.12
N ALA A 34 17.79 -4.14 13.66
CA ALA A 34 17.54 -2.96 14.47
C ALA A 34 16.04 -2.64 14.67
N HIS A 35 15.14 -3.38 14.01
CA HIS A 35 13.72 -3.05 13.99
C HIS A 35 12.84 -4.29 14.14
N HIS A 36 11.75 -4.12 14.89
CA HIS A 36 10.65 -5.08 14.92
C HIS A 36 9.95 -5.13 13.55
N TRP A 37 9.35 -6.26 13.20
CA TRP A 37 8.73 -6.47 11.87
C TRP A 37 7.59 -5.49 11.55
N VAL A 38 6.90 -4.93 12.55
CA VAL A 38 5.87 -3.87 12.36
C VAL A 38 6.43 -2.44 12.25
N HIS A 39 7.75 -2.26 12.30
CA HIS A 39 8.32 -0.91 12.39
C HIS A 39 8.12 -0.12 11.08
N ALA A 40 7.74 1.15 11.18
CA ALA A 40 7.36 1.96 10.01
C ALA A 40 8.48 2.11 8.96
N VAL A 41 9.75 2.23 9.40
CA VAL A 41 10.90 2.45 8.48
C VAL A 41 11.11 1.32 7.47
N PRO A 42 11.33 0.04 7.88
CA PRO A 42 11.47 -1.06 6.93
C PRO A 42 10.21 -1.27 6.08
N ASN A 43 9.03 -1.19 6.67
CA ASN A 43 7.77 -1.37 5.95
C ASN A 43 7.58 -0.31 4.85
N THR A 44 7.86 0.97 5.15
CA THR A 44 7.79 2.03 4.12
C THR A 44 8.86 1.86 3.03
N ALA A 45 10.03 1.32 3.36
CA ALA A 45 11.07 1.00 2.39
C ALA A 45 10.60 -0.12 1.45
N LEU A 46 10.04 -1.21 1.99
CA LEU A 46 9.51 -2.32 1.20
C LEU A 46 8.35 -1.88 0.29
N ILE A 47 7.42 -1.06 0.80
CA ILE A 47 6.34 -0.44 0.01
C ILE A 47 6.92 0.33 -1.18
N ALA A 48 7.94 1.17 -0.95
CA ALA A 48 8.56 1.96 -2.00
C ALA A 48 9.28 1.09 -3.04
N ALA A 49 9.99 0.05 -2.61
CA ALA A 49 10.63 -0.91 -3.51
C ALA A 49 9.60 -1.64 -4.37
N ALA A 50 8.53 -2.19 -3.77
CA ALA A 50 7.50 -2.93 -4.49
C ALA A 50 6.78 -2.08 -5.55
N LEU A 51 6.37 -0.86 -5.19
CA LEU A 51 5.74 0.08 -6.12
C LEU A 51 6.67 0.48 -7.27
N THR A 52 7.96 0.71 -6.98
CA THR A 52 8.95 1.06 -8.00
C THR A 52 9.18 -0.10 -8.96
N HIS A 53 9.37 -1.31 -8.42
CA HIS A 53 9.69 -2.50 -9.19
C HIS A 53 8.50 -3.00 -10.04
N ALA A 54 7.27 -2.72 -9.62
CA ALA A 54 6.09 -3.13 -10.35
C ALA A 54 5.73 -2.19 -11.51
N ASP A 55 6.34 -1.01 -11.62
CA ASP A 55 6.15 -0.06 -12.73
C ASP A 55 4.68 0.17 -13.13
N GLY A 56 3.83 0.38 -12.11
CA GLY A 56 2.38 0.61 -12.30
C GLY A 56 1.52 -0.65 -12.45
N ASP A 57 2.09 -1.86 -12.47
CA ASP A 57 1.31 -3.11 -12.41
C ASP A 57 0.71 -3.32 -11.01
N PHE A 58 -0.62 -3.31 -10.92
CA PHE A 58 -1.34 -3.49 -9.66
C PHE A 58 -1.07 -4.86 -9.03
N THR A 59 -1.15 -5.94 -9.82
CA THR A 59 -0.97 -7.30 -9.28
C THR A 59 0.46 -7.48 -8.81
N GLY A 60 1.43 -7.10 -9.65
CA GLY A 60 2.84 -7.12 -9.32
C GLY A 60 3.21 -6.26 -8.11
N SER A 61 2.52 -5.14 -7.88
CA SER A 61 2.75 -4.29 -6.70
C SER A 61 2.32 -5.03 -5.42
N VAL A 62 1.08 -5.52 -5.39
CA VAL A 62 0.51 -6.20 -4.21
C VAL A 62 1.22 -7.52 -3.93
N SER A 63 1.48 -8.34 -4.96
CA SER A 63 2.19 -9.61 -4.81
C SER A 63 3.59 -9.40 -4.23
N ARG A 64 4.37 -8.46 -4.77
CA ARG A 64 5.73 -8.17 -4.29
C ARG A 64 5.74 -7.72 -2.83
N VAL A 65 4.90 -6.75 -2.46
CA VAL A 65 4.95 -6.21 -1.09
C VAL A 65 4.52 -7.25 -0.05
N VAL A 66 3.54 -8.10 -0.38
CA VAL A 66 3.09 -9.18 0.52
C VAL A 66 4.13 -10.28 0.61
N SER A 67 4.74 -10.67 -0.51
CA SER A 67 5.83 -11.66 -0.54
C SER A 67 7.10 -11.17 0.18
N GLY A 68 7.32 -9.86 0.22
CA GLY A 68 8.42 -9.26 0.98
C GLY A 68 8.26 -9.35 2.50
N GLY A 69 7.12 -9.81 3.02
CA GLY A 69 6.92 -10.10 4.43
C GLY A 69 6.74 -8.86 5.30
N TRP A 70 7.24 -8.95 6.55
CA TRP A 70 6.98 -8.00 7.63
C TRP A 70 5.46 -7.76 7.83
N ASP A 71 5.00 -6.50 7.82
CA ASP A 71 3.63 -6.13 8.13
C ASP A 71 2.71 -6.24 6.91
N THR A 72 2.48 -7.47 6.47
CA THR A 72 1.92 -7.78 5.13
C THR A 72 0.53 -7.18 4.88
N ASP A 73 -0.30 -7.06 5.91
CA ASP A 73 -1.64 -6.48 5.81
C ASP A 73 -1.58 -4.96 5.62
N SER A 74 -0.86 -4.23 6.49
CA SER A 74 -0.67 -2.78 6.37
C SER A 74 0.06 -2.41 5.07
N ASN A 75 1.09 -3.19 4.70
CA ASN A 75 1.86 -3.00 3.48
C ASN A 75 1.00 -3.24 2.24
N GLY A 76 0.27 -4.36 2.21
CA GLY A 76 -0.65 -4.70 1.13
C GLY A 76 -1.75 -3.66 0.97
N ALA A 77 -2.35 -3.19 2.07
CA ALA A 77 -3.35 -2.13 2.04
C ALA A 77 -2.78 -0.81 1.51
N THR A 78 -1.57 -0.42 1.93
CA THR A 78 -0.92 0.81 1.49
C THR A 78 -0.58 0.76 0.00
N VAL A 79 0.06 -0.33 -0.45
CA VAL A 79 0.40 -0.53 -1.86
C VAL A 79 -0.86 -0.62 -2.72
N GLY A 80 -1.89 -1.35 -2.28
CA GLY A 80 -3.17 -1.43 -2.97
C GLY A 80 -3.83 -0.07 -3.16
N GLY A 81 -3.78 0.80 -2.14
CA GLY A 81 -4.26 2.18 -2.25
C GLY A 81 -3.50 3.02 -3.28
N VAL A 82 -2.16 2.99 -3.25
CA VAL A 82 -1.32 3.77 -4.18
C VAL A 82 -1.42 3.23 -5.61
N ALA A 83 -1.26 1.91 -5.81
CA ALA A 83 -1.38 1.29 -7.12
C ALA A 83 -2.79 1.42 -7.69
N GLY A 84 -3.83 1.35 -6.85
CA GLY A 84 -5.22 1.58 -7.25
C GLY A 84 -5.48 3.01 -7.69
N LEU A 85 -4.87 4.01 -7.04
CA LEU A 85 -4.92 5.40 -7.49
C LEU A 85 -4.22 5.56 -8.85
N LEU A 86 -3.04 4.97 -9.02
CA LEU A 86 -2.27 5.04 -10.28
C LEU A 86 -2.99 4.35 -11.45
N ALA A 87 -3.78 3.31 -11.19
CA ALA A 87 -4.65 2.68 -12.19
C ALA A 87 -5.79 3.59 -12.68
N GLY A 88 -6.10 4.69 -11.95
CA GLY A 88 -7.01 5.75 -12.37
C GLY A 88 -8.51 5.45 -12.24
N SER A 89 -8.91 4.18 -12.24
CA SER A 89 -10.31 3.77 -12.04
C SER A 89 -10.40 2.38 -11.43
N PRO A 90 -11.40 2.09 -10.57
CA PRO A 90 -11.68 0.73 -10.10
C PRO A 90 -11.90 -0.27 -11.23
N ALA A 91 -12.39 0.17 -12.39
CA ALA A 91 -12.59 -0.68 -13.57
C ALA A 91 -11.28 -1.08 -14.26
N ALA A 92 -10.16 -0.41 -13.96
CA ALA A 92 -8.84 -0.77 -14.46
C ALA A 92 -8.14 -1.84 -13.58
N LEU A 93 -8.72 -2.17 -12.41
CA LEU A 93 -8.19 -3.21 -11.54
C LEU A 93 -8.58 -4.60 -12.07
N PRO A 94 -7.67 -5.59 -12.03
CA PRO A 94 -8.01 -6.95 -12.46
C PRO A 94 -9.15 -7.54 -11.65
N GLU A 95 -10.15 -8.10 -12.33
CA GLU A 95 -11.40 -8.57 -11.72
C GLU A 95 -11.19 -9.61 -10.61
N HIS A 96 -10.14 -10.44 -10.71
CA HIS A 96 -9.83 -11.45 -9.69
C HIS A 96 -9.46 -10.84 -8.33
N TRP A 97 -9.04 -9.56 -8.27
CA TRP A 97 -8.80 -8.85 -7.02
C TRP A 97 -10.08 -8.22 -6.45
N THR A 98 -11.01 -7.79 -7.29
CA THR A 98 -12.17 -6.98 -6.86
C THR A 98 -13.46 -7.79 -6.74
N ALA A 99 -13.72 -8.73 -7.65
CA ALA A 99 -14.95 -9.52 -7.68
C ALA A 99 -15.19 -10.34 -6.40
N PRO A 100 -14.18 -10.97 -5.76
CA PRO A 100 -14.39 -11.73 -4.52
C PRO A 100 -14.90 -10.87 -3.36
N LEU A 101 -14.55 -9.58 -3.35
CA LEU A 101 -14.93 -8.63 -2.29
C LEU A 101 -16.39 -8.21 -2.38
N LYS A 102 -17.04 -8.36 -3.55
CA LYS A 102 -18.46 -8.03 -3.79
C LYS A 102 -18.84 -6.63 -3.30
N ASN A 103 -17.90 -5.69 -3.42
CA ASN A 103 -18.03 -4.35 -2.88
C ASN A 103 -18.51 -4.34 -1.41
N ARG A 104 -17.85 -5.11 -0.53
CA ARG A 104 -18.22 -5.25 0.88
C ARG A 104 -16.99 -5.26 1.79
N LEU A 105 -16.94 -4.36 2.76
CA LEU A 105 -15.94 -4.34 3.82
C LEU A 105 -16.48 -5.00 5.09
N ALA A 106 -15.72 -5.93 5.67
CA ALA A 106 -15.96 -6.40 7.03
C ALA A 106 -15.22 -5.50 8.02
N THR A 107 -15.91 -4.97 9.05
CA THR A 107 -15.29 -4.04 10.01
C THR A 107 -15.99 -4.06 11.36
N SER A 108 -15.24 -3.78 12.43
CA SER A 108 -15.78 -3.63 13.79
C SER A 108 -16.30 -2.22 14.08
N VAL A 109 -16.17 -1.29 13.13
CA VAL A 109 -16.73 0.06 13.25
C VAL A 109 -18.26 -0.04 13.20
N GLY A 110 -18.93 0.39 14.28
CA GLY A 110 -20.38 0.33 14.40
C GLY A 110 -21.08 0.98 13.22
N ASP A 111 -22.16 0.37 12.73
CA ASP A 111 -22.94 0.77 11.55
C ASP A 111 -22.23 0.68 10.18
N PHE A 112 -20.95 0.27 10.14
CA PHE A 112 -20.18 0.16 8.89
C PHE A 112 -19.86 -1.28 8.46
N ASP A 113 -20.17 -2.29 9.27
CA ASP A 113 -19.99 -3.69 8.84
C ASP A 113 -20.84 -3.98 7.60
N GLY A 114 -20.20 -4.53 6.56
CA GLY A 114 -20.83 -4.80 5.28
C GLY A 114 -20.96 -3.58 4.35
N THR A 115 -20.42 -2.42 4.71
CA THR A 115 -20.44 -1.22 3.85
C THR A 115 -19.69 -1.43 2.55
N GLY A 116 -20.09 -0.71 1.49
CA GLY A 116 -19.40 -0.74 0.20
C GLY A 116 -18.12 0.09 0.20
N PHE A 117 -17.11 -0.37 -0.55
CA PHE A 117 -15.90 0.42 -0.80
C PHE A 117 -16.23 1.72 -1.55
N ASP A 118 -17.22 1.68 -2.46
CA ASP A 118 -17.75 2.86 -3.16
C ASP A 118 -18.40 3.88 -2.21
N THR A 119 -19.17 3.37 -1.23
CA THR A 119 -19.84 4.17 -0.21
C THR A 119 -18.80 4.83 0.67
N LEU A 120 -17.79 4.08 1.11
CA LEU A 120 -16.66 4.64 1.85
C LEU A 120 -15.90 5.69 1.03
N ALA A 121 -15.60 5.43 -0.24
CA ALA A 121 -14.93 6.40 -1.10
C ALA A 121 -15.73 7.69 -1.26
N HIS A 122 -17.06 7.59 -1.43
CA HIS A 122 -17.95 8.75 -1.51
C HIS A 122 -17.97 9.55 -0.19
N LEU A 123 -18.07 8.85 0.95
CA LEU A 123 -18.01 9.49 2.27
C LEU A 123 -16.67 10.19 2.49
N THR A 124 -15.55 9.51 2.22
CA THR A 124 -14.21 10.08 2.32
C THR A 124 -14.06 11.32 1.44
N HIS A 125 -14.53 11.28 0.19
CA HIS A 125 -14.49 12.44 -0.69
C HIS A 125 -15.30 13.61 -0.13
N ARG A 126 -16.54 13.36 0.29
CA ARG A 126 -17.43 14.38 0.86
C ARG A 126 -16.81 15.04 2.11
N GLU A 127 -16.18 14.25 2.97
CA GLU A 127 -15.51 14.76 4.18
C GLU A 127 -14.22 15.52 3.83
N ALA A 128 -13.41 15.02 2.90
CA ALA A 128 -12.18 15.67 2.47
C ALA A 128 -12.41 17.01 1.76
N THR A 129 -13.58 17.19 1.13
CA THR A 129 -13.98 18.45 0.47
C THR A 129 -14.95 19.28 1.29
N ARG A 130 -15.24 18.91 2.54
CA ARG A 130 -16.18 19.65 3.38
C ARG A 130 -15.63 21.07 3.64
N PRO A 131 -16.41 22.13 3.38
CA PRO A 131 -15.99 23.49 3.70
C PRO A 131 -15.69 23.60 5.20
N CYS A 132 -14.58 24.28 5.54
CA CYS A 132 -14.31 24.63 6.93
C CYS A 132 -15.46 25.52 7.44
N PRO A 133 -16.06 25.25 8.61
CA PRO A 133 -17.06 26.14 9.18
C PRO A 133 -16.48 27.55 9.31
N SER A 134 -17.23 28.57 8.89
CA SER A 134 -16.82 29.95 9.19
C SER A 134 -16.80 30.14 10.71
N PRO A 135 -15.77 30.77 11.28
CA PRO A 135 -15.76 31.08 12.70
C PRO A 135 -16.98 31.96 13.01
N THR A 136 -17.79 31.50 13.97
CA THR A 136 -18.93 32.25 14.53
C THR A 136 -18.46 33.39 15.41
#